data_AF-A0A950KGS1-F1
#
_entry.id   AF-A0A950KGS1-F1
#
_cell.length_a   1.000
_cell.length_b   1.000
_cell.length_c   1.000
_cell.angle_alpha   90.00
_cell.angle_beta   90.00
_cell.angle_gamma   90.00
#
_symmetry.space_group_name_H-M   'P 1'
#
loop_
_entity.id
_entity.type
_entity.pdbx_description
1 polymer ?
#
loop_
_entity_poly.entity_id
_entity_poly.type
_entity_poly.pdbx_seq_one_letter_code
_entity_poly.pdbx_strand_id
1 'polypeptide(L)'
;MLWLLQGASSAWAQGSNLPMRPVQNIFDPRSGPADTLFQIATLVLVICAGIFLIVGALTVYAAWRFRRRGPEDDHSEPPQVYGSTAIELAWTVPPILIVLVLSLVTARTIGELRAPRTNPNNLQVVVVGHRYWWEFRYPKEGVVTANEMHVPINDRRTGEATQLIL
;
A
#
# COMPACT_ATOMS: atom_id res chain seq x y z
N MET A 1 -29.30 -18.84 53.30
CA MET A 1 -27.98 -18.29 52.92
C MET A 1 -27.39 -19.10 51.76
N LEU A 2 -28.07 -19.13 50.59
CA LEU A 2 -27.60 -19.89 49.42
C LEU A 2 -28.21 -19.43 48.07
N TRP A 3 -28.72 -18.19 47.99
CA TRP A 3 -29.34 -17.64 46.77
C TRP A 3 -28.59 -16.46 46.13
N LEU A 4 -27.42 -16.08 46.65
CA LEU A 4 -26.67 -14.89 46.19
C LEU A 4 -25.54 -15.17 45.18
N LEU A 5 -25.30 -16.42 44.76
CA LEU A 5 -24.14 -16.77 43.92
C LEU A 5 -24.46 -17.12 42.46
N GLN A 6 -25.73 -17.10 42.03
CA GLN A 6 -26.11 -17.45 40.65
C GLN A 6 -26.16 -16.26 39.67
N GLY A 7 -25.99 -15.02 40.14
CA GLY A 7 -26.10 -13.82 39.29
C GLY A 7 -24.80 -13.31 38.66
N ALA A 8 -23.63 -13.84 39.05
CA ALA A 8 -22.34 -13.27 38.65
C ALA A 8 -21.69 -13.91 37.42
N SER A 9 -22.21 -15.05 36.93
CA SER A 9 -21.61 -15.78 35.81
C SER A 9 -22.11 -15.33 34.43
N SER A 10 -23.25 -14.66 34.34
CA SER A 10 -23.80 -14.17 33.06
C SER A 10 -23.24 -12.82 32.61
N ALA A 11 -22.69 -12.01 33.54
CA ALA A 11 -22.16 -10.69 33.24
C ALA A 11 -20.88 -10.73 32.37
N TRP A 12 -20.09 -11.80 32.47
CA TRP A 12 -18.85 -11.98 31.70
C TRP A 12 -19.09 -12.53 30.28
N ALA A 13 -20.30 -13.04 29.99
CA ALA A 13 -20.65 -13.58 28.67
C ALA A 13 -21.17 -12.50 27.70
N GLN A 14 -21.42 -11.28 28.18
CA GLN A 14 -22.02 -10.19 27.40
C GLN A 14 -20.96 -9.24 26.78
N GLY A 15 -19.70 -9.65 26.70
CA GLY A 15 -18.59 -8.80 26.22
C GLY A 15 -18.15 -9.03 24.77
N SER A 16 -18.70 -10.01 24.05
CA SER A 16 -18.19 -10.41 22.72
C SER A 16 -18.79 -9.67 21.52
N ASN A 17 -19.75 -8.78 21.74
CA ASN A 17 -20.55 -8.19 20.66
C ASN A 17 -20.16 -6.74 20.33
N LEU A 18 -18.93 -6.33 20.66
CA LEU A 18 -18.42 -5.06 20.16
C LEU A 18 -18.40 -5.16 18.63
N PRO A 19 -19.06 -4.25 17.89
CA PRO A 19 -18.95 -4.24 16.44
C PRO A 19 -17.46 -4.15 16.12
N MET A 20 -16.89 -5.22 15.55
CA MET A 20 -15.48 -5.22 15.17
C MET A 20 -15.28 -4.04 14.24
N ARG A 21 -14.56 -3.02 14.71
CA ARG A 21 -14.12 -1.93 13.86
C ARG A 21 -13.37 -2.60 12.71
N PRO A 22 -13.77 -2.38 11.44
CA PRO A 22 -13.12 -3.05 10.33
C PRO A 22 -11.62 -2.81 10.45
N VAL A 23 -10.85 -3.89 10.60
CA VAL A 23 -9.40 -3.79 10.66
C VAL A 23 -8.97 -3.17 9.34
N GLN A 24 -8.18 -2.10 9.41
CA GLN A 24 -7.70 -1.45 8.21
C GLN A 24 -6.95 -2.47 7.35
N ASN A 25 -7.45 -2.68 6.13
CA ASN A 25 -6.90 -3.62 5.18
C ASN A 25 -6.53 -2.88 3.90
N ILE A 26 -5.24 -2.92 3.54
CA ILE A 26 -4.72 -2.32 2.31
C ILE A 26 -5.30 -2.97 1.04
N PHE A 27 -5.77 -4.22 1.13
CA PHE A 27 -6.37 -4.97 0.03
C PHE A 27 -7.90 -4.76 -0.09
N ASP A 28 -8.50 -3.92 0.75
CA ASP A 28 -9.93 -3.56 0.69
C ASP A 28 -10.09 -2.03 0.67
N PRO A 29 -9.80 -1.35 -0.47
CA PRO A 29 -9.86 0.09 -0.56
C PRO A 29 -11.30 0.62 -0.44
N ARG A 30 -11.52 1.61 0.44
CA ARG A 30 -12.84 2.20 0.71
C ARG A 30 -13.01 3.64 0.21
N SER A 31 -11.94 4.28 -0.25
CA SER A 31 -11.95 5.66 -0.75
C SER A 31 -11.38 5.74 -2.17
N GLY A 32 -11.77 6.76 -2.94
CA GLY A 32 -11.25 6.96 -4.31
C GLY A 32 -9.72 7.00 -4.37
N PRO A 33 -9.02 7.79 -3.53
CA PRO A 33 -7.57 7.76 -3.47
C PRO A 33 -6.99 6.40 -3.05
N ALA A 34 -7.63 5.68 -2.14
CA ALA A 34 -7.17 4.35 -1.74
C ALA A 34 -7.29 3.33 -2.88
N ASP A 35 -8.32 3.43 -3.71
CA ASP A 35 -8.50 2.58 -4.89
C ASP A 35 -7.38 2.82 -5.92
N THR A 36 -7.05 4.08 -6.20
CA THR A 36 -5.91 4.43 -7.06
C THR A 36 -4.59 3.87 -6.52
N LEU A 37 -4.34 4.00 -5.20
CA LEU A 37 -3.13 3.44 -4.58
C LEU A 37 -3.09 1.92 -4.67
N PHE A 38 -4.22 1.24 -4.46
CA PHE A 38 -4.32 -0.21 -4.55
C PHE A 38 -4.00 -0.72 -5.97
N GLN A 39 -4.53 -0.04 -7.00
CA GLN A 39 -4.24 -0.38 -8.40
C GLN A 39 -2.75 -0.23 -8.73
N ILE A 40 -2.13 0.88 -8.30
CA ILE A 40 -0.69 1.13 -8.50
C ILE A 40 0.14 0.08 -7.75
N ALA A 41 -0.18 -0.20 -6.50
CA ALA A 41 0.53 -1.19 -5.69
C ALA A 41 0.45 -2.60 -6.32
N THR A 42 -0.73 -2.98 -6.80
CA THR A 42 -0.95 -4.27 -7.48
C THR A 42 -0.16 -4.37 -8.78
N LEU A 43 -0.15 -3.31 -9.59
CA LEU A 43 0.63 -3.25 -10.82
C LEU A 43 2.13 -3.45 -10.54
N VAL A 44 2.66 -2.72 -9.57
CA VAL A 44 4.08 -2.85 -9.15
C VAL A 44 4.37 -4.26 -8.66
N LEU A 45 3.49 -4.84 -7.83
CA LEU A 45 3.65 -6.19 -7.31
C LEU A 45 3.71 -7.23 -8.43
N VAL A 46 2.85 -7.13 -9.45
CA VAL A 46 2.85 -8.04 -10.60
C VAL A 46 4.13 -7.93 -11.41
N ILE A 47 4.62 -6.71 -11.67
CA ILE A 47 5.87 -6.48 -12.40
C ILE A 47 7.06 -7.05 -11.62
N CYS A 48 7.13 -6.77 -10.31
CA CYS A 48 8.17 -7.30 -9.43
C CYS A 48 8.15 -8.84 -9.39
N ALA A 49 6.97 -9.45 -9.27
CA ALA A 49 6.82 -10.90 -9.29
C ALA A 49 7.28 -11.48 -10.64
N GLY A 50 6.93 -10.84 -11.77
CA GLY A 50 7.38 -11.26 -13.10
C GLY A 50 8.90 -11.25 -13.23
N ILE A 51 9.56 -10.16 -12.83
CA ILE A 51 11.04 -10.05 -12.85
C ILE A 51 11.67 -11.09 -11.93
N PHE A 52 11.14 -11.25 -10.72
CA PHE A 52 11.62 -12.25 -9.77
C PHE A 52 11.55 -13.67 -10.34
N LEU A 53 10.44 -14.02 -11.00
CA LEU A 53 10.29 -15.33 -11.63
C LEU A 53 11.27 -15.53 -12.79
N ILE A 54 11.49 -14.52 -13.63
CA ILE A 54 12.43 -14.61 -14.76
C ILE A 54 13.86 -14.81 -14.25
N VAL A 55 14.31 -13.93 -13.35
CA VAL A 55 15.67 -13.99 -12.79
C VAL A 55 15.85 -15.28 -11.99
N GLY A 56 14.89 -15.60 -11.12
CA GLY A 56 14.90 -16.82 -10.33
C GLY A 56 14.93 -18.08 -11.20
N ALA A 57 14.14 -18.14 -12.27
CA ALA A 57 14.15 -19.26 -13.21
C ALA A 57 15.49 -19.36 -13.95
N LEU A 58 16.08 -18.25 -14.39
CA LEU A 58 17.37 -18.24 -15.08
C LEU A 58 18.49 -18.70 -14.13
N THR A 59 18.46 -18.26 -12.88
CA THR A 59 19.40 -18.69 -11.84
C THR A 59 19.27 -20.18 -11.54
N VAL A 60 18.05 -20.68 -11.36
CA VAL A 60 17.79 -22.12 -11.13
C VAL A 60 18.21 -22.93 -12.36
N TYR A 61 17.90 -22.45 -13.57
CA TYR A 61 18.30 -23.08 -14.82
C TYR A 61 19.83 -23.16 -14.94
N ALA A 62 20.54 -22.07 -14.71
CA ALA A 62 22.00 -22.04 -14.75
C ALA A 62 22.61 -22.98 -13.70
N ALA A 63 22.11 -22.93 -12.46
CA ALA A 63 22.56 -23.80 -11.39
C ALA A 63 22.31 -25.29 -11.68
N TRP A 64 21.22 -25.64 -12.37
CA TRP A 64 20.92 -27.03 -12.73
C TRP A 64 21.67 -27.51 -13.98
N ARG A 65 21.78 -26.66 -15.01
CA ARG A 65 22.37 -26.98 -16.32
C ARG A 65 23.90 -27.01 -16.28
N PHE A 66 24.54 -26.16 -15.49
CA PHE A 66 26.00 -26.05 -15.36
C PHE A 66 26.53 -26.69 -14.05
N ARG A 67 25.70 -27.51 -13.38
CA ARG A 67 26.13 -28.30 -12.22
C ARG A 67 27.14 -29.36 -12.68
N ARG A 68 28.36 -29.34 -12.11
CA ARG A 68 29.38 -30.40 -12.29
C ARG A 68 28.82 -31.75 -11.83
N ARG A 69 28.94 -32.79 -12.66
CA ARG A 69 28.31 -34.10 -12.41
C ARG A 69 29.28 -35.20 -12.01
N GLY A 70 30.59 -35.02 -12.17
CA GLY A 70 31.59 -35.98 -11.68
C GLY A 70 33.05 -35.58 -11.92
N PRO A 71 34.01 -36.41 -11.48
CA PRO A 71 35.45 -36.17 -11.63
C PRO A 71 35.97 -36.25 -13.07
N GLU A 72 35.20 -36.76 -14.03
CA GLU A 72 35.57 -36.81 -15.46
C GLU A 72 35.32 -35.48 -16.22
N ASP A 73 34.62 -34.51 -15.62
CA ASP A 73 34.35 -33.18 -16.21
C ASP A 73 35.57 -32.22 -16.12
N ASP A 74 36.75 -32.69 -15.70
CA ASP A 74 37.82 -31.88 -15.11
C ASP A 74 39.00 -31.50 -16.04
N HIS A 75 38.85 -31.57 -17.37
CA HIS A 75 40.00 -31.33 -18.27
C HIS A 75 39.85 -30.22 -19.31
N SER A 76 38.77 -29.46 -19.28
CA SER A 76 38.64 -28.25 -20.09
C SER A 76 38.27 -27.05 -19.22
N GLU A 77 39.18 -26.09 -19.13
CA GLU A 77 38.87 -24.74 -18.63
C GLU A 77 37.64 -24.21 -19.40
N PRO A 78 36.58 -23.75 -18.71
CA PRO A 78 35.43 -23.17 -19.41
C PRO A 78 35.91 -21.99 -20.27
N PRO A 79 35.31 -21.76 -21.45
CA PRO A 79 35.71 -20.67 -22.31
C PRO A 79 35.63 -19.35 -21.53
N GLN A 80 36.78 -18.67 -21.37
CA GLN A 80 36.87 -17.37 -20.72
C GLN A 80 36.25 -16.31 -21.61
N VAL A 81 34.93 -16.17 -21.51
CA VAL A 81 34.19 -15.09 -22.14
C VAL A 81 34.31 -13.87 -21.23
N TYR A 82 35.25 -12.98 -21.54
CA TYR A 82 35.26 -11.64 -20.97
C TYR A 82 33.98 -10.92 -21.43
N GLY A 83 33.30 -10.23 -20.51
CA GLY A 83 31.97 -9.65 -20.73
C GLY A 83 31.85 -8.81 -22.00
N SER A 84 30.61 -8.59 -22.43
CA SER A 84 30.33 -7.74 -23.59
C SER A 84 29.76 -6.42 -23.12
N THR A 85 30.44 -5.31 -23.48
CA THR A 85 29.93 -3.95 -23.24
C THR A 85 28.52 -3.75 -23.80
N ALA A 86 28.19 -4.42 -24.91
CA ALA A 86 26.84 -4.35 -25.49
C ALA A 86 25.80 -5.02 -24.59
N ILE A 87 26.12 -6.17 -23.98
CA ILE A 87 25.20 -6.87 -23.07
C ILE A 87 25.11 -6.10 -21.74
N GLU A 88 26.23 -5.56 -21.25
CA GLU A 88 26.28 -4.70 -20.07
C GLU A 88 25.39 -3.46 -20.21
N LEU A 89 25.42 -2.82 -21.38
CA LEU A 89 24.57 -1.68 -21.67
C LEU A 89 23.10 -2.11 -21.83
N ALA A 90 22.85 -3.27 -22.45
CA ALA A 90 21.51 -3.79 -22.67
C ALA A 90 20.74 -4.06 -21.37
N TRP A 91 21.42 -4.44 -20.28
CA TRP A 91 20.75 -4.67 -18.99
C TRP A 91 20.78 -3.48 -18.03
N THR A 92 21.66 -2.49 -18.20
CA THR A 92 21.74 -1.32 -17.30
C THR A 92 20.87 -0.16 -17.76
N VAL A 93 20.73 0.04 -19.08
CA VAL A 93 19.93 1.13 -19.64
C VAL A 93 18.43 0.98 -19.32
N PRO A 94 17.80 -0.20 -19.47
CA PRO A 94 16.37 -0.33 -19.21
C PRO A 94 15.99 -0.05 -17.74
N PRO A 95 16.70 -0.57 -16.71
CA PRO A 95 16.41 -0.21 -15.31
C PRO A 95 16.49 1.30 -15.04
N ILE A 96 17.52 1.97 -15.57
CA ILE A 96 17.67 3.43 -15.41
C ILE A 96 16.49 4.17 -16.06
N LEU A 97 16.10 3.75 -17.27
CA LEU A 97 14.96 4.34 -17.98
C LEU A 97 13.64 4.15 -17.21
N ILE A 98 13.40 2.95 -16.69
CA ILE A 98 12.19 2.63 -15.90
C ILE A 98 12.11 3.52 -14.67
N VAL A 99 13.20 3.65 -13.90
CA VAL A 99 13.24 4.49 -12.70
C VAL A 99 13.01 5.96 -13.05
N LEU A 100 13.58 6.46 -14.15
CA LEU A 100 13.39 7.85 -14.58
C LEU A 100 11.92 8.13 -14.93
N VAL A 101 11.28 7.25 -15.71
CA VAL A 101 9.86 7.40 -16.07
C VAL A 101 8.96 7.34 -14.84
N LEU A 102 9.18 6.37 -13.94
CA LEU A 102 8.41 6.25 -12.71
C LEU A 102 8.57 7.47 -11.81
N SER A 103 9.78 8.04 -11.72
CA SER A 103 10.06 9.25 -10.97
C SER A 103 9.25 10.44 -11.50
N LEU A 104 9.21 10.63 -12.83
CA LEU A 104 8.44 11.71 -13.46
C LEU A 104 6.92 11.55 -13.25
N VAL A 105 6.39 10.34 -13.41
CA VAL A 105 4.97 10.06 -13.16
C VAL A 105 4.63 10.35 -11.70
N THR A 106 5.45 9.87 -10.77
CA THR A 106 5.27 10.09 -9.33
C THR A 106 5.27 11.58 -8.99
N ALA A 107 6.24 12.34 -9.51
CA ALA A 107 6.33 13.78 -9.30
C ALA A 107 5.07 14.51 -9.80
N ARG A 108 4.55 14.14 -10.99
CA ARG A 108 3.30 14.70 -11.52
C ARG A 108 2.09 14.35 -10.64
N THR A 109 1.93 13.08 -10.27
CA THR A 109 0.83 12.63 -9.42
C THR A 109 0.85 13.32 -8.05
N ILE A 110 2.02 13.49 -7.43
CA ILE A 110 2.14 14.25 -6.18
C ILE A 110 1.71 15.71 -6.38
N GLY A 111 2.09 16.32 -7.51
CA GLY A 111 1.67 17.67 -7.87
C GLY A 111 0.15 17.80 -7.99
N GLU A 112 -0.50 16.87 -8.68
CA GLU A 112 -1.96 16.83 -8.84
C GLU A 112 -2.70 16.57 -7.52
N LEU A 113 -2.15 15.70 -6.66
CA LEU A 113 -2.72 15.42 -5.34
C LEU A 113 -2.60 16.61 -4.39
N ARG A 114 -1.52 17.39 -4.49
CA ARG A 114 -1.30 18.60 -3.67
C ARG A 114 -1.99 19.85 -4.20
N ALA A 115 -2.50 19.83 -5.43
CA ALA A 115 -3.19 20.98 -6.01
C ALA A 115 -4.35 21.41 -5.09
N PRO A 116 -4.40 22.68 -4.65
CA PRO A 116 -5.44 23.15 -3.72
C PRO A 116 -6.82 22.88 -4.31
N ARG A 117 -7.60 22.05 -3.62
CA ARG A 117 -8.95 21.69 -4.05
C ARG A 117 -9.93 22.70 -3.49
N THR A 118 -9.96 23.88 -4.11
CA THR A 118 -10.68 25.07 -3.67
C THR A 118 -12.17 25.03 -4.03
N ASN A 119 -12.86 23.90 -3.82
CA ASN A 119 -14.32 23.90 -3.95
C ASN A 119 -14.93 24.46 -2.65
N PRO A 120 -15.74 25.53 -2.72
CA PRO A 120 -16.41 26.12 -1.54
C PRO A 120 -17.28 25.12 -0.76
N ASN A 121 -17.81 24.09 -1.44
CA ASN A 121 -18.67 23.05 -0.86
C ASN A 121 -17.90 21.93 -0.15
N ASN A 122 -16.57 21.93 -0.18
CA ASN A 122 -15.79 20.91 0.52
C ASN A 122 -15.92 21.06 2.05
N LEU A 123 -15.96 19.91 2.74
CA LEU A 123 -15.92 19.84 4.20
C LEU A 123 -14.50 20.19 4.67
N GLN A 124 -14.40 21.24 5.48
CA GLN A 124 -13.14 21.68 6.07
C GLN A 124 -13.03 21.10 7.48
N VAL A 125 -11.94 20.37 7.74
CA VAL A 125 -11.65 19.79 9.05
C VAL A 125 -10.22 20.16 9.43
N VAL A 126 -10.07 20.87 10.54
CA VAL A 126 -8.74 21.18 11.10
C VAL A 126 -8.35 20.06 12.05
N VAL A 127 -7.26 19.38 11.74
CA VAL A 127 -6.73 18.27 12.54
C VAL A 127 -5.58 18.75 13.39
N VAL A 128 -5.70 18.62 14.72
CA VAL A 128 -4.63 18.96 15.67
C VAL A 128 -4.15 17.67 16.33
N GLY A 129 -2.87 17.36 16.13
CA GLY A 129 -2.21 16.23 16.76
C GLY A 129 -1.70 16.58 18.15
N HIS A 130 -2.16 15.86 19.16
CA HIS A 130 -1.66 15.94 20.53
C HIS A 130 -0.89 14.67 20.89
N ARG A 131 -0.16 14.68 22.00
CA ARG A 131 0.48 13.45 22.51
C ARG A 131 -0.60 12.43 22.87
N TYR A 132 -0.64 11.33 22.11
CA TYR A 132 -1.55 10.18 22.29
C TYR A 132 -3.04 10.42 21.99
N TRP A 133 -3.43 11.59 21.48
CA TRP A 133 -4.81 11.83 21.06
C TRP A 133 -4.89 12.84 19.91
N TRP A 134 -6.02 12.83 19.20
CA TRP A 134 -6.28 13.70 18.06
C TRP A 134 -7.50 14.57 18.32
N GLU A 135 -7.44 15.83 17.92
CA GLU A 135 -8.55 16.78 17.98
C GLU A 135 -8.97 17.17 16.57
N PHE A 136 -10.26 17.09 16.29
CA PHE A 136 -10.84 17.44 15.00
C PHE A 136 -11.80 18.63 15.18
N ARG A 137 -11.54 19.73 14.48
CA ARG A 137 -12.40 20.93 14.51
C ARG A 137 -13.11 21.09 13.18
N TYR A 138 -14.41 21.39 13.23
CA TYR A 138 -15.26 21.66 12.07
C TYR A 138 -15.62 23.15 12.06
N PRO A 139 -14.86 24.03 11.38
CA PRO A 139 -14.99 25.48 11.54
C PRO A 139 -16.36 26.02 11.10
N LYS A 140 -16.96 25.41 10.06
CA LYS A 140 -18.28 25.79 9.54
C LYS A 140 -19.42 25.42 10.48
N GLU A 141 -19.30 24.29 11.19
CA GLU A 141 -20.33 23.75 12.08
C GLU A 141 -20.10 24.14 13.56
N GLY A 142 -18.93 24.68 13.89
CA GLY A 142 -18.54 25.05 15.26
C GLY A 142 -18.31 23.86 16.20
N VAL A 143 -18.27 22.64 15.68
CA VAL A 143 -18.13 21.40 16.47
C VAL A 143 -16.66 21.01 16.62
N VAL A 144 -16.28 20.51 17.80
CA VAL A 144 -14.96 19.92 18.08
C VAL A 144 -15.15 18.51 18.63
N THR A 145 -14.44 17.55 18.07
CA THR A 145 -14.45 16.15 18.51
C THR A 145 -13.03 15.68 18.84
N ALA A 146 -12.92 14.69 19.73
CA ALA A 146 -11.66 14.07 20.12
C ALA A 146 -11.64 12.61 19.68
N ASN A 147 -10.54 12.17 19.08
CA ASN A 147 -10.26 10.80 18.59
C ASN A 147 -11.22 10.21 17.55
N GLU A 148 -12.35 10.85 17.30
CA GLU A 148 -13.36 10.43 16.34
C GLU A 148 -13.66 11.56 15.36
N MET A 149 -13.53 11.25 14.07
CA MET A 149 -13.83 12.16 12.97
C MET A 149 -14.99 11.56 12.17
N HIS A 150 -16.08 12.31 12.06
CA HIS A 150 -17.21 11.95 11.21
C HIS A 150 -17.11 12.67 9.88
N VAL A 151 -17.22 11.91 8.81
CA VAL A 151 -17.16 12.39 7.45
C VAL A 151 -18.36 11.81 6.70
N PRO A 152 -19.15 12.63 5.99
CA PRO A 152 -20.25 12.10 5.20
C PRO A 152 -19.68 11.18 4.12
N ILE A 153 -20.35 10.06 3.88
CA ILE A 153 -19.99 9.20 2.75
C ILE A 153 -20.55 9.82 1.46
N ASN A 154 -19.78 9.71 0.38
CA ASN A 154 -20.19 10.20 -0.93
C ASN A 154 -21.50 9.52 -1.36
N ASP A 155 -22.57 10.30 -1.55
CA ASP A 155 -23.81 9.80 -2.14
C ASP A 155 -23.68 9.85 -3.67
N ARG A 156 -23.67 8.67 -4.30
CA ARG A 156 -23.62 8.55 -5.77
C ARG A 156 -24.79 9.26 -6.47
N ARG A 157 -25.88 9.60 -5.75
CA ARG A 157 -27.03 10.35 -6.29
C ARG A 157 -26.80 11.86 -6.43
N THR A 158 -25.95 12.46 -5.60
CA THR A 158 -25.68 13.93 -5.64
C THR A 158 -24.38 14.28 -6.34
N GLY A 159 -23.49 13.31 -6.58
CA GLY A 159 -22.25 13.51 -7.35
C GLY A 159 -21.18 14.35 -6.63
N GLU A 160 -21.42 14.74 -5.38
CA GLU A 160 -20.47 15.49 -4.58
C GLU A 160 -19.48 14.53 -3.90
N ALA A 161 -18.32 14.36 -4.52
CA ALA A 161 -17.21 13.67 -3.87
C ALA A 161 -16.89 14.36 -2.53
N THR A 162 -17.01 13.65 -1.41
CA THR A 162 -16.59 14.17 -0.12
C THR A 162 -15.08 14.38 -0.15
N GLN A 163 -14.68 15.62 -0.35
CA GLN A 163 -13.29 16.02 -0.39
C GLN A 163 -12.97 16.78 0.89
N LEU A 164 -12.09 16.18 1.69
CA LEU A 164 -11.57 16.81 2.89
C LEU A 164 -10.44 17.74 2.48
N ILE A 165 -10.54 18.98 2.94
CA ILE A 165 -9.40 19.88 2.96
C ILE A 165 -8.86 19.82 4.38
N LEU A 166 -7.65 19.26 4.52
CA LEU A 166 -6.88 19.14 5.76
C LEU A 166 -5.92 20.33 5.90
#